data_AF-A0A1L4BUX7-F1
#
_entry.id   AF-A0A1L4BUX7-F1
#
_cell.length_a   1.000
_cell.length_b   1.000
_cell.length_c   1.000
_cell.angle_alpha   90.00
_cell.angle_beta   90.00
_cell.angle_gamma   90.00
#
_symmetry.space_group_name_H-M   'P 1'
#
loop_
_entity.id
_entity.type
_entity.pdbx_description
1 polymer ?
#
loop_
_entity_poly.entity_id
_entity_poly.type
_entity_poly.pdbx_seq_one_letter_code
_entity_poly.pdbx_strand_id
1 'polypeptide(L)'
;MIEEYKLETRENPSFDDLKLEGEYVCLEIMSQEKLVEGVPTTLYRKCGEGQSQGGKNNRGNVGILPGLYNDSKKNRYYIKIPKDPKEMFCEMFHGALVNQLKLGGYLNIEEPYISGAEGIVVEVEGSKKLALSVSILPDFNELFGYLGTAKSSGKERDNVKEITNRGIYSKFVEGKLKEIPNDKEVMKRSLALCILQSVAFFGDYSFHSSNVALYDKDKKVAKIDGGAAFRSFAKNSPVNILFPHEYTGMGFHNTIHKNYIDYYTRIPGLKEYLPGFASYYINMINVGRDPICDIVLESIRIVKETYAKIPSEQCPFKNKAFSQYFGMDLSIDETLLAKQFEGIIYRNIKGFQRIKTDKKQNNSLKPVIKEQNSIYSIQAAILQMVLSRGKDVRSKEGNVSQKDRIKNTLMDNFKNSFEIKDIDFFLYLHLLCTPSRFISFSSKTADTLASGLSRLAKNDPARRYLGISPGNQKVSSSDLMKSIKKTYEKELNALKNNPKMYPEYLIRLNGNSKVW
;
A
#
# COMPACT_ATOMS: atom_id res chain seq x y z
N MET A 1 -35.99 46.30 -32.10
CA MET A 1 -35.51 44.93 -31.88
C MET A 1 -34.06 44.95 -31.38
N ILE A 2 -33.91 45.48 -30.17
CA ILE A 2 -32.85 45.25 -29.19
C ILE A 2 -33.57 45.59 -27.89
N GLU A 3 -33.59 44.69 -26.91
CA GLU A 3 -33.80 45.13 -25.52
C GLU A 3 -33.14 44.13 -24.56
N GLU A 4 -32.20 44.68 -23.81
CA GLU A 4 -31.56 44.12 -22.63
C GLU A 4 -32.62 43.76 -21.58
N TYR A 5 -32.47 42.61 -20.93
CA TYR A 5 -33.21 42.34 -19.69
C TYR A 5 -32.28 42.29 -18.48
N LYS A 6 -32.70 43.12 -17.53
CA LYS A 6 -32.04 43.57 -16.30
C LYS A 6 -31.82 42.45 -15.28
N LEU A 7 -30.73 42.61 -14.54
CA LEU A 7 -30.56 42.10 -13.19
C LEU A 7 -31.69 42.61 -12.29
N GLU A 8 -32.57 41.71 -11.84
CA GLU A 8 -33.38 41.92 -10.64
C GLU A 8 -32.78 41.12 -9.48
N THR A 9 -32.28 41.87 -8.50
CA THR A 9 -32.06 41.42 -7.13
C THR A 9 -33.37 40.88 -6.56
N ARG A 10 -33.44 39.57 -6.30
CA ARG A 10 -34.46 38.97 -5.44
C ARG A 10 -33.81 38.32 -4.23
N GLU A 11 -34.49 38.53 -3.12
CA GLU A 11 -34.15 38.25 -1.74
C GLU A 11 -33.74 36.79 -1.51
N ASN A 12 -32.87 36.60 -0.51
CA ASN A 12 -32.42 35.32 0.03
C ASN A 12 -33.57 34.30 0.14
N PRO A 13 -33.50 33.13 -0.52
CA PRO A 13 -34.34 32.02 -0.14
C PRO A 13 -33.80 31.43 1.16
N SER A 14 -34.65 31.32 2.17
CA SER A 14 -34.45 30.48 3.34
C SER A 14 -34.19 29.04 2.89
N PHE A 15 -33.03 28.49 3.23
CA PHE A 15 -32.69 27.10 2.92
C PHE A 15 -33.17 26.20 4.06
N ASP A 16 -34.22 25.43 3.78
CA ASP A 16 -34.72 24.37 4.66
C ASP A 16 -33.68 23.25 4.79
N ASP A 17 -33.24 23.07 6.03
CA ASP A 17 -32.52 21.90 6.56
C ASP A 17 -33.17 20.58 6.13
N LEU A 18 -32.37 19.63 5.61
CA LEU A 18 -32.84 18.29 5.20
C LEU A 18 -34.12 18.34 4.35
N LYS A 19 -34.01 18.69 3.06
CA LYS A 19 -35.17 18.54 2.17
C LYS A 19 -35.62 17.08 2.12
N LEU A 20 -36.77 16.82 2.73
CA LEU A 20 -37.62 15.66 2.43
C LEU A 20 -38.19 15.88 1.03
N GLU A 21 -37.42 15.54 0.00
CA GLU A 21 -37.95 15.50 -1.37
C GLU A 21 -38.70 14.17 -1.57
N GLY A 22 -39.95 14.12 -1.08
CA GLY A 22 -40.79 12.93 -1.18
C GLY A 22 -40.31 11.77 -0.31
N GLU A 23 -40.11 10.58 -0.90
CA GLU A 23 -39.69 9.35 -0.20
C GLU A 23 -38.20 9.33 0.20
N TYR A 24 -37.44 10.43 0.19
CA TYR A 24 -35.98 10.42 0.36
C TYR A 24 -35.44 11.46 1.37
N VAL A 25 -34.35 11.10 2.05
CA VAL A 25 -33.46 11.97 2.84
C VAL A 25 -32.22 12.29 2.02
N CYS A 26 -31.99 13.57 1.72
CA CYS A 26 -30.80 14.06 1.02
C CYS A 26 -29.81 14.70 1.99
N LEU A 27 -28.53 14.34 1.88
CA LEU A 27 -27.42 14.95 2.61
C LEU A 27 -26.52 15.68 1.63
N GLU A 28 -26.39 16.99 1.83
CA GLU A 28 -25.34 17.77 1.19
C GLU A 28 -24.06 17.65 2.01
N ILE A 29 -22.99 17.21 1.35
CA ILE A 29 -21.68 17.10 1.97
C ILE A 29 -20.91 18.38 1.66
N MET A 30 -20.54 19.13 2.70
CA MET A 30 -19.61 20.24 2.57
C MET A 30 -18.17 19.73 2.40
N SER A 31 -17.89 19.02 1.31
CA SER A 31 -16.57 18.46 1.01
C SER A 31 -15.55 19.55 0.67
N GLN A 32 -14.27 19.23 0.75
CA GLN A 32 -13.19 20.14 0.33
C GLN A 32 -13.21 20.34 -1.19
N GLU A 33 -12.98 21.56 -1.67
CA GLU A 33 -12.83 21.90 -3.10
C GLU A 33 -11.52 21.35 -3.72
N LYS A 34 -10.64 20.76 -2.91
CA LYS A 34 -9.41 20.08 -3.36
C LYS A 34 -9.24 18.79 -2.55
N LEU A 35 -9.03 17.69 -3.27
CA LEU A 35 -8.71 16.32 -2.80
C LEU A 35 -9.90 15.44 -2.42
N VAL A 36 -10.59 14.89 -3.42
CA VAL A 36 -10.59 13.47 -3.84
C VAL A 36 -11.61 13.38 -4.97
N GLU A 37 -11.19 13.08 -6.21
CA GLU A 37 -12.13 12.65 -7.24
C GLU A 37 -12.87 11.41 -6.71
N GLY A 38 -14.16 11.55 -6.38
CA GLY A 38 -15.00 10.41 -5.99
C GLY A 38 -15.80 10.55 -4.70
N VAL A 39 -15.70 11.65 -3.95
CA VAL A 39 -16.65 11.92 -2.85
C VAL A 39 -17.91 12.54 -3.43
N PRO A 40 -19.09 11.94 -3.22
CA PRO A 40 -20.35 12.52 -3.67
C PRO A 40 -20.59 13.86 -2.99
N THR A 41 -20.95 14.89 -3.75
CA THR A 41 -21.42 16.16 -3.20
C THR A 41 -22.80 16.02 -2.53
N THR A 42 -23.56 15.01 -2.96
CA THR A 42 -24.89 14.71 -2.43
C THR A 42 -25.06 13.21 -2.24
N LEU A 43 -25.57 12.83 -1.08
CA LEU A 43 -25.94 11.47 -0.72
C LEU A 43 -27.45 11.39 -0.49
N TYR A 44 -28.08 10.30 -0.91
CA TYR A 44 -29.52 10.10 -0.73
C TYR A 44 -29.86 8.74 -0.11
N ARG A 45 -30.90 8.71 0.71
CA ARG A 45 -31.45 7.51 1.36
C ARG A 45 -32.96 7.51 1.23
N LYS A 46 -33.58 6.37 0.90
CA LYS A 46 -35.04 6.27 0.88
C LYS A 46 -35.60 6.20 2.31
N CYS A 47 -36.62 7.01 2.62
CA CYS A 47 -37.36 6.96 3.88
C CYS A 47 -38.02 5.58 4.04
N GLY A 48 -37.83 4.95 5.20
CA GLY A 48 -38.40 3.63 5.50
C GLY A 48 -37.57 2.43 5.05
N GLU A 49 -36.45 2.61 4.33
CA GLU A 49 -35.49 1.52 4.13
C GLU A 49 -34.87 1.12 5.48
N GLY A 50 -34.97 -0.17 5.81
CA GLY A 50 -34.39 -0.70 7.03
C GLY A 50 -32.89 -0.42 7.09
N GLN A 51 -32.39 0.02 8.25
CA GLN A 51 -30.97 0.27 8.54
C GLN A 51 -30.08 -1.00 8.48
N SER A 52 -30.60 -2.11 7.98
CA SER A 52 -30.07 -3.45 8.19
C SER A 52 -29.07 -3.87 7.12
N GLN A 53 -27.81 -3.50 7.32
CA GLN A 53 -26.71 -4.45 7.16
C GLN A 53 -25.96 -4.55 8.51
N GLY A 54 -25.58 -5.77 8.89
CA GLY A 54 -24.96 -6.06 10.20
C GLY A 54 -23.60 -5.36 10.41
N GLY A 55 -23.17 -5.25 11.66
CA GLY A 55 -21.84 -4.74 12.03
C GLY A 55 -21.85 -3.77 13.22
N LYS A 56 -20.70 -3.63 13.90
CA LYS A 56 -20.46 -2.69 15.02
C LYS A 56 -20.84 -1.24 14.68
N ASN A 57 -20.78 -0.86 13.41
CA ASN A 57 -21.11 0.48 12.91
C ASN A 57 -22.58 0.88 13.16
N ASN A 58 -23.48 -0.09 13.43
CA ASN A 58 -24.88 0.14 13.83
C ASN A 58 -25.06 0.37 15.34
N ARG A 59 -24.00 0.24 16.16
CA ARG A 59 -24.12 0.35 17.61
C ARG A 59 -24.11 1.81 18.04
N GLY A 60 -25.27 2.32 18.44
CA GLY A 60 -25.42 3.58 19.16
C GLY A 60 -25.84 4.78 18.31
N ASN A 61 -25.97 4.60 17.00
CA ASN A 61 -26.39 5.63 16.07
C ASN A 61 -27.94 5.74 16.06
N VAL A 62 -28.48 6.45 17.04
CA VAL A 62 -29.91 6.79 17.12
C VAL A 62 -30.06 8.20 16.56
N GLY A 63 -30.74 8.36 15.43
CA GLY A 63 -30.96 9.67 14.82
C GLY A 63 -31.19 9.60 13.31
N ILE A 64 -31.62 10.72 12.73
CA ILE A 64 -31.94 10.83 11.30
C ILE A 64 -30.69 10.61 10.42
N LEU A 65 -29.52 11.07 10.88
CA LEU A 65 -28.31 11.12 10.07
C LEU A 65 -27.62 9.76 9.84
N PRO A 66 -27.29 8.93 10.85
CA PRO A 66 -26.55 7.71 10.57
C PRO A 66 -27.35 6.72 9.71
N GLY A 67 -26.66 5.98 8.85
CA GLY A 67 -27.29 4.95 8.04
C GLY A 67 -26.65 4.76 6.68
N LEU A 68 -27.33 3.98 5.84
CA LEU A 68 -26.92 3.71 4.47
C LEU A 68 -27.42 4.80 3.52
N TYR A 69 -26.54 5.28 2.66
CA TYR A 69 -26.81 6.27 1.64
C TYR A 69 -26.22 5.84 0.31
N ASN A 70 -26.71 6.41 -0.78
CA ASN A 70 -26.21 6.22 -2.12
C ASN A 70 -25.79 7.55 -2.74
N ASP A 71 -24.81 7.51 -3.65
CA ASP A 71 -24.49 8.64 -4.52
C ASP A 71 -25.23 8.56 -5.86
N SER A 72 -25.11 9.58 -6.71
CA SER A 72 -25.76 9.61 -8.03
C SER A 72 -25.35 8.45 -8.96
N LYS A 73 -24.25 7.76 -8.66
CA LYS A 73 -23.74 6.57 -9.39
C LYS A 73 -24.16 5.25 -8.74
N LYS A 74 -24.97 5.27 -7.68
CA LYS A 74 -25.40 4.12 -6.85
C LYS A 74 -24.28 3.45 -6.05
N ASN A 75 -23.16 4.14 -5.84
CA ASN A 75 -22.16 3.72 -4.85
C ASN A 75 -22.75 3.88 -3.46
N ARG A 76 -22.47 2.89 -2.59
CA ARG A 76 -23.05 2.81 -1.25
C ARG A 76 -22.09 3.34 -0.20
N TYR A 77 -22.62 4.17 0.69
CA TYR A 77 -21.90 4.78 1.80
C TYR A 77 -22.63 4.52 3.11
N TYR A 78 -21.88 4.28 4.18
CA TYR A 78 -22.41 4.27 5.52
C TYR A 78 -21.98 5.54 6.24
N ILE A 79 -22.95 6.36 6.63
CA ILE A 79 -22.71 7.54 7.46
C ILE A 79 -22.83 7.15 8.93
N LYS A 80 -21.82 7.51 9.72
CA LYS A 80 -21.80 7.25 11.17
C LYS A 80 -21.32 8.44 11.98
N ILE A 81 -21.80 8.53 13.21
CA ILE A 81 -21.34 9.50 14.20
C ILE A 81 -20.85 8.71 15.43
N PRO A 82 -19.54 8.43 15.55
CA PRO A 82 -19.00 7.84 16.76
C PRO A 82 -19.35 8.67 18.01
N LYS A 83 -19.76 8.01 19.08
CA LYS A 83 -20.08 8.68 20.36
C LYS A 83 -18.83 9.10 21.14
N ASP A 84 -17.75 8.33 21.01
CA ASP A 84 -16.47 8.67 21.64
C ASP A 84 -15.72 9.65 20.73
N PRO A 85 -15.43 10.89 21.18
CA PRO A 85 -14.62 11.85 20.40
C PRO A 85 -13.25 11.30 19.98
N LYS A 86 -12.68 10.35 20.76
CA LYS A 86 -11.44 9.66 20.38
C LYS A 86 -11.63 8.76 19.18
N GLU A 87 -12.72 8.00 19.13
CA GLU A 87 -13.04 7.14 17.99
C GLU A 87 -13.28 7.99 16.74
N MET A 88 -14.08 9.07 16.86
CA MET A 88 -14.30 10.04 15.78
C MET A 88 -12.98 10.57 15.20
N PHE A 89 -12.09 11.10 16.05
CA PHE A 89 -10.80 11.62 15.61
C PHE A 89 -9.91 10.54 14.99
N CYS A 90 -9.79 9.38 15.63
CA CYS A 90 -8.89 8.32 15.17
C CYS A 90 -9.34 7.76 13.83
N GLU A 91 -10.64 7.53 13.64
CA GLU A 91 -11.18 7.06 12.36
C GLU A 91 -11.01 8.07 11.24
N MET A 92 -11.28 9.34 11.53
CA MET A 92 -11.11 10.42 10.56
C MET A 92 -9.65 10.58 10.14
N PHE A 93 -8.73 10.61 11.10
CA PHE A 93 -7.31 10.73 10.81
C PHE A 93 -6.76 9.49 10.12
N HIS A 94 -7.24 8.30 10.50
CA HIS A 94 -6.93 7.06 9.79
C HIS A 94 -7.41 7.12 8.33
N GLY A 95 -8.65 7.55 8.07
CA GLY A 95 -9.18 7.67 6.71
C GLY A 95 -8.45 8.70 5.86
N ALA A 96 -8.16 9.88 6.42
CA ALA A 96 -7.35 10.90 5.75
C ALA A 96 -5.98 10.34 5.36
N LEU A 97 -5.31 9.66 6.29
CA LEU A 97 -3.99 9.06 6.02
C LEU A 97 -4.06 7.90 5.02
N VAL A 98 -5.09 7.05 5.06
CA VAL A 98 -5.32 5.99 4.06
C VAL A 98 -5.43 6.59 2.67
N ASN A 99 -6.23 7.65 2.51
CA ASN A 99 -6.44 8.29 1.21
C ASN A 99 -5.15 8.94 0.70
N GLN A 100 -4.41 9.65 1.55
CA GLN A 100 -3.13 10.25 1.16
C GLN A 100 -2.05 9.20 0.86
N LEU A 101 -2.00 8.09 1.60
CA LEU A 101 -1.09 6.98 1.30
C LEU A 101 -1.43 6.28 -0.02
N LYS A 102 -2.71 6.22 -0.40
CA LYS A 102 -3.13 5.73 -1.73
C LYS A 102 -2.66 6.67 -2.84
N LEU A 103 -2.86 7.98 -2.67
CA LEU A 103 -2.40 8.99 -3.63
C LEU A 103 -0.88 8.98 -3.80
N GLY A 104 -0.14 8.85 -2.70
CA GLY A 104 1.33 8.72 -2.71
C GLY A 104 1.86 7.35 -3.15
N GLY A 105 1.00 6.42 -3.55
CA GLY A 105 1.39 5.10 -4.07
C GLY A 105 1.85 4.07 -3.04
N TYR A 106 1.74 4.37 -1.73
CA TYR A 106 2.08 3.45 -0.65
C TYR A 106 0.99 2.40 -0.40
N LEU A 107 -0.27 2.74 -0.70
CA LEU A 107 -1.38 1.81 -0.67
C LEU A 107 -1.97 1.65 -2.08
N ASN A 108 -2.42 0.44 -2.40
CA ASN A 108 -3.03 0.18 -3.70
C ASN A 108 -4.42 0.84 -3.77
N ILE A 109 -4.66 1.62 -4.83
CA ILE A 109 -5.95 2.27 -5.08
C ILE A 109 -7.01 1.24 -5.50
N GLU A 110 -6.61 0.22 -6.25
CA GLU A 110 -7.51 -0.81 -6.80
C GLU A 110 -7.87 -1.91 -5.78
N GLU A 111 -7.06 -2.09 -4.73
CA GLU A 111 -7.24 -3.16 -3.74
C GLU A 111 -7.46 -2.57 -2.35
N PRO A 112 -8.66 -2.71 -1.76
CA PRO A 112 -9.03 -2.06 -0.51
C PRO A 112 -8.52 -2.81 0.73
N TYR A 113 -7.23 -3.15 0.77
CA TYR A 113 -6.64 -3.86 1.92
C TYR A 113 -6.87 -3.14 3.25
N ILE A 114 -6.98 -1.82 3.23
CA ILE A 114 -7.38 -0.98 4.37
C ILE A 114 -8.52 -0.06 3.92
N SER A 115 -9.64 -0.08 4.64
CA SER A 115 -10.76 0.84 4.44
C SER A 115 -10.58 2.10 5.29
N GLY A 116 -10.67 3.27 4.66
CA GLY A 116 -10.70 4.57 5.33
C GLY A 116 -12.12 5.07 5.57
N ALA A 117 -12.32 5.89 6.61
CA ALA A 117 -13.54 6.64 6.85
C ALA A 117 -13.25 8.13 6.65
N GLU A 118 -13.99 8.79 5.78
CA GLU A 118 -13.77 10.20 5.46
C GLU A 118 -14.52 11.09 6.46
N GLY A 119 -13.81 12.08 7.01
CA GLY A 119 -14.45 13.11 7.82
C GLY A 119 -15.31 14.01 6.95
N ILE A 120 -16.59 14.10 7.27
CA ILE A 120 -17.54 14.98 6.58
C ILE A 120 -18.21 15.90 7.58
N VAL A 121 -18.59 17.09 7.10
CA VAL A 121 -19.45 17.99 7.84
C VAL A 121 -20.81 17.99 7.16
N VAL A 122 -21.84 17.73 7.94
CA VAL A 122 -23.23 17.75 7.51
C VAL A 122 -23.98 18.82 8.26
N GLU A 123 -24.99 19.39 7.65
CA GLU A 123 -25.90 20.33 8.30
C GLU A 123 -27.23 19.62 8.59
N VAL A 124 -27.67 19.69 9.84
CA VAL A 124 -28.90 19.06 10.32
C VAL A 124 -29.60 20.05 11.24
N GLU A 125 -30.79 20.51 10.84
CA GLU A 125 -31.64 21.42 11.64
C GLU A 125 -30.88 22.71 12.07
N GLY A 126 -30.13 23.31 11.13
CA GLY A 126 -29.37 24.54 11.33
C GLY A 126 -28.07 24.35 12.11
N SER A 127 -27.72 23.10 12.44
CA SER A 127 -26.54 22.73 13.21
C SER A 127 -25.57 21.91 12.37
N LYS A 128 -24.33 22.39 12.26
CA LYS A 128 -23.22 21.65 11.63
C LYS A 128 -22.75 20.54 12.56
N LYS A 129 -22.72 19.30 12.05
CA LYS A 129 -22.28 18.12 12.78
C LYS A 129 -21.15 17.42 12.06
N LEU A 130 -20.22 16.89 12.85
CA LEU A 130 -19.14 16.06 12.36
C LEU A 130 -19.65 14.63 12.20
N ALA A 131 -19.40 14.03 11.04
CA ALA A 131 -19.72 12.64 10.77
C ALA A 131 -18.60 11.97 9.97
N LEU A 132 -18.69 10.65 9.86
CA LEU A 132 -17.80 9.84 9.06
C LEU A 132 -18.57 9.18 7.91
N SER A 133 -18.02 9.29 6.71
CA SER A 133 -18.49 8.56 5.53
C SER A 133 -17.60 7.35 5.27
N VAL A 134 -18.20 6.16 5.25
CA VAL A 134 -17.49 4.91 4.96
C VAL A 134 -18.00 4.35 3.64
N SER A 135 -17.12 4.26 2.65
CA SER A 135 -17.43 3.57 1.40
C SER A 135 -17.64 2.08 1.66
N ILE A 136 -18.75 1.52 1.19
CA ILE A 136 -19.06 0.10 1.39
C ILE A 136 -18.46 -0.72 0.27
N LEU A 137 -17.69 -1.74 0.63
CA LEU A 137 -17.18 -2.72 -0.32
C LEU A 137 -18.35 -3.49 -0.95
N PRO A 138 -18.39 -3.66 -2.28
CA PRO A 138 -19.38 -4.54 -2.89
C PRO A 138 -19.12 -5.99 -2.47
N ASP A 139 -20.19 -6.71 -2.15
CA ASP A 139 -20.20 -8.15 -1.90
C ASP A 139 -19.15 -8.66 -0.90
N PHE A 140 -18.99 -7.98 0.24
CA PHE A 140 -18.11 -8.43 1.31
C PHE A 140 -18.83 -9.20 2.41
N ASN A 141 -18.11 -10.12 3.05
CA ASN A 141 -18.52 -10.83 4.27
C ASN A 141 -17.56 -10.53 5.42
N GLU A 142 -18.07 -10.33 6.63
CA GLU A 142 -17.20 -10.27 7.81
C GLU A 142 -16.64 -11.66 8.14
N LEU A 143 -15.35 -11.73 8.51
CA LEU A 143 -14.63 -12.99 8.72
C LEU A 143 -15.29 -13.88 9.77
N PHE A 144 -15.93 -13.32 10.81
CA PHE A 144 -16.57 -14.16 11.85
C PHE A 144 -17.71 -15.02 11.30
N GLY A 145 -18.40 -14.54 10.26
CA GLY A 145 -19.44 -15.32 9.57
C GLY A 145 -18.83 -16.57 8.93
N TYR A 146 -17.71 -16.38 8.24
CA TYR A 146 -16.94 -17.48 7.65
C TYR A 146 -16.36 -18.44 8.69
N LEU A 147 -15.85 -17.92 9.80
CA LEU A 147 -15.31 -18.73 10.90
C LEU A 147 -16.38 -19.53 11.65
N GLY A 148 -17.67 -19.22 11.46
CA GLY A 148 -18.77 -19.78 12.24
C GLY A 148 -18.76 -19.31 13.69
N THR A 149 -18.16 -18.15 13.96
CA THR A 149 -18.05 -17.56 15.31
C THR A 149 -19.11 -16.51 15.58
N ALA A 150 -20.17 -16.45 14.77
CA ALA A 150 -21.30 -15.57 15.06
C ALA A 150 -22.01 -15.93 16.38
N LYS A 151 -22.58 -14.93 17.04
CA LYS A 151 -23.60 -15.08 18.09
C LYS A 151 -24.88 -15.69 17.48
N SER A 152 -25.81 -16.10 18.34
CA SER A 152 -27.13 -16.62 17.92
C SER A 152 -27.90 -15.67 17.00
N SER A 153 -27.70 -14.36 17.13
CA SER A 153 -28.31 -13.37 16.24
C SER A 153 -27.72 -13.33 14.82
N GLY A 154 -26.58 -13.97 14.56
CA GLY A 154 -25.86 -13.92 13.29
C GLY A 154 -25.19 -12.57 12.97
N LYS A 155 -25.53 -11.50 13.69
CA LYS A 155 -25.11 -10.11 13.39
C LYS A 155 -23.75 -9.72 13.96
N GLU A 156 -23.20 -10.51 14.87
CA GLU A 156 -22.00 -10.15 15.62
C GLU A 156 -21.13 -11.37 15.90
N ARG A 157 -19.82 -11.15 16.04
CA ARG A 157 -18.91 -12.18 16.54
C ARG A 157 -19.17 -12.51 18.02
N ASP A 158 -18.88 -13.74 18.35
CA ASP A 158 -18.77 -14.25 19.71
C ASP A 158 -17.30 -14.28 20.11
N ASN A 159 -16.91 -13.31 20.93
CA ASN A 159 -15.52 -13.16 21.40
C ASN A 159 -15.05 -14.40 22.15
N VAL A 160 -15.93 -15.07 22.91
CA VAL A 160 -15.55 -16.21 23.76
C VAL A 160 -15.19 -17.41 22.89
N LYS A 161 -15.97 -17.67 21.83
CA LYS A 161 -15.68 -18.75 20.86
C LYS A 161 -14.30 -18.57 20.22
N GLU A 162 -13.93 -17.36 19.84
CA GLU A 162 -12.64 -17.07 19.20
C GLU A 162 -11.46 -17.15 20.16
N ILE A 163 -11.62 -16.68 21.40
CA ILE A 163 -10.56 -16.68 22.41
C ILE A 163 -10.27 -18.11 22.88
N THR A 164 -11.32 -18.93 23.06
CA THR A 164 -11.21 -20.32 23.51
C THR A 164 -10.71 -21.25 22.40
N ASN A 165 -11.10 -21.00 21.15
CA ASN A 165 -10.63 -21.76 19.99
C ASN A 165 -9.74 -20.90 19.09
N ARG A 166 -8.52 -20.59 19.55
CA ARG A 166 -7.56 -19.78 18.77
C ARG A 166 -7.21 -20.40 17.41
N GLY A 167 -7.27 -21.73 17.32
CA GLY A 167 -7.06 -22.48 16.09
C GLY A 167 -8.12 -22.20 15.02
N ILE A 168 -9.27 -21.60 15.38
CA ILE A 168 -10.33 -21.29 14.43
C ILE A 168 -9.86 -20.38 13.29
N TYR A 169 -8.90 -19.49 13.55
CA TYR A 169 -8.32 -18.61 12.55
C TYR A 169 -7.51 -19.37 11.48
N SER A 170 -7.06 -20.60 11.73
CA SER A 170 -6.47 -21.44 10.68
C SER A 170 -7.51 -21.89 9.65
N LYS A 171 -8.78 -22.09 10.05
CA LYS A 171 -9.88 -22.42 9.14
C LYS A 171 -10.10 -21.34 8.09
N PHE A 172 -9.69 -20.11 8.36
CA PHE A 172 -9.72 -19.02 7.39
C PHE A 172 -8.99 -19.39 6.09
N VAL A 173 -7.81 -20.00 6.19
CA VAL A 173 -6.96 -20.37 5.05
C VAL A 173 -7.07 -21.86 4.71
N GLU A 174 -7.35 -22.70 5.70
CA GLU A 174 -7.40 -24.15 5.55
C GLU A 174 -8.80 -24.69 5.21
N GLY A 175 -9.85 -23.88 5.38
CA GLY A 175 -11.26 -24.24 5.25
C GLY A 175 -11.83 -24.27 3.82
N LYS A 176 -13.18 -24.20 3.74
CA LYS A 176 -14.13 -24.56 2.65
C LYS A 176 -13.86 -24.05 1.21
N LEU A 177 -12.80 -23.29 0.96
CA LEU A 177 -12.39 -23.03 -0.42
C LEU A 177 -11.90 -24.35 -1.00
N LYS A 178 -12.67 -24.86 -1.98
CA LYS A 178 -12.30 -26.02 -2.81
C LYS A 178 -10.83 -25.91 -3.18
N GLU A 179 -10.14 -27.04 -3.11
CA GLU A 179 -8.70 -27.26 -3.25
C GLU A 179 -8.05 -26.58 -4.48
N ILE A 180 -8.01 -25.25 -4.51
CA ILE A 180 -7.30 -24.46 -5.50
C ILE A 180 -6.13 -23.82 -4.74
N PRO A 181 -4.91 -24.39 -4.81
CA PRO A 181 -3.75 -23.92 -4.07
C PRO A 181 -3.47 -22.42 -4.24
N ASN A 182 -3.77 -21.85 -5.40
CA ASN A 182 -3.59 -20.42 -5.68
C ASN A 182 -4.47 -19.52 -4.80
N ASP A 183 -5.71 -19.90 -4.50
CA ASP A 183 -6.62 -19.05 -3.72
C ASP A 183 -6.17 -18.95 -2.25
N LYS A 184 -5.66 -20.05 -1.67
CA LYS A 184 -5.09 -20.06 -0.31
C LYS A 184 -3.88 -19.15 -0.16
N GLU A 185 -3.01 -19.11 -1.18
CA GLU A 185 -1.86 -18.20 -1.17
C GLU A 185 -2.27 -16.73 -1.33
N VAL A 186 -3.27 -16.43 -2.16
CA VAL A 186 -3.80 -15.07 -2.30
C VAL A 186 -4.39 -14.56 -0.98
N MET A 187 -5.14 -15.39 -0.26
CA MET A 187 -5.67 -15.04 1.07
C MET A 187 -4.58 -14.79 2.10
N LYS A 188 -3.56 -15.66 2.18
CA LYS A 188 -2.43 -15.46 3.09
C LYS A 188 -1.68 -14.17 2.80
N ARG A 189 -1.45 -13.87 1.52
CA ARG A 189 -0.77 -12.65 1.08
C ARG A 189 -1.57 -11.39 1.41
N SER A 190 -2.86 -11.38 1.08
CA SER A 190 -3.74 -10.24 1.40
C SER A 190 -3.86 -10.03 2.90
N LEU A 191 -4.03 -11.10 3.69
CA LEU A 191 -4.04 -11.01 5.15
C LEU A 191 -2.72 -10.47 5.73
N ALA A 192 -1.58 -10.97 5.24
CA ALA A 192 -0.26 -10.50 5.68
C ALA A 192 -0.03 -9.02 5.32
N LEU A 193 -0.48 -8.58 4.15
CA LEU A 193 -0.48 -7.17 3.76
C LEU A 193 -1.34 -6.33 4.70
N CYS A 194 -2.59 -6.75 4.97
CA CYS A 194 -3.47 -6.03 5.88
C CYS A 194 -2.87 -5.91 7.29
N ILE A 195 -2.30 -6.99 7.84
CA ILE A 195 -1.66 -6.97 9.16
C ILE A 195 -0.49 -5.99 9.17
N LEU A 196 0.41 -6.09 8.18
CA LEU A 196 1.56 -5.19 8.09
C LEU A 196 1.09 -3.75 7.97
N GLN A 197 0.14 -3.46 7.07
CA GLN A 197 -0.32 -2.10 6.82
C GLN A 197 -1.03 -1.51 8.05
N SER A 198 -1.96 -2.27 8.64
CA SER A 198 -2.71 -1.90 9.86
C SER A 198 -1.76 -1.53 11.00
N VAL A 199 -0.74 -2.35 11.25
CA VAL A 199 0.19 -2.13 12.36
C VAL A 199 1.24 -1.08 12.03
N ALA A 200 1.87 -1.15 10.86
CA ALA A 200 3.04 -0.35 10.55
C ALA A 200 2.67 1.13 10.31
N PHE A 201 1.63 1.39 9.51
CA PHE A 201 1.21 2.75 9.18
C PHE A 201 0.32 3.36 10.25
N PHE A 202 -0.54 2.54 10.87
CA PHE A 202 -1.61 3.06 11.74
C PHE A 202 -1.49 2.63 13.20
N GLY A 203 -0.61 1.68 13.55
CA GLY A 203 -0.56 1.14 14.90
C GLY A 203 -1.88 0.50 15.35
N ASP A 204 -2.71 0.04 14.41
CA ASP A 204 -3.98 -0.60 14.72
C ASP A 204 -3.77 -2.11 14.89
N TYR A 205 -3.81 -2.54 16.14
CA TYR A 205 -3.72 -3.95 16.54
C TYR A 205 -5.11 -4.59 16.75
N SER A 206 -6.20 -3.85 16.57
CA SER A 206 -7.58 -4.32 16.72
C SER A 206 -8.04 -5.12 15.49
N PHE A 207 -7.33 -6.21 15.23
CA PHE A 207 -7.50 -7.04 14.03
C PHE A 207 -8.42 -8.26 14.27
N HIS A 208 -9.51 -8.11 15.02
CA HIS A 208 -10.43 -9.24 15.24
C HIS A 208 -11.33 -9.50 14.03
N SER A 209 -11.95 -10.68 13.96
CA SER A 209 -12.79 -11.14 12.84
C SER A 209 -13.93 -10.19 12.40
N SER A 210 -14.51 -9.36 13.27
CA SER A 210 -15.48 -8.31 12.85
C SER A 210 -14.85 -7.08 12.20
N ASN A 211 -13.53 -6.92 12.27
CA ASN A 211 -12.82 -5.84 11.59
C ASN A 211 -12.09 -6.37 10.35
N VAL A 212 -12.37 -7.61 9.94
CA VAL A 212 -11.75 -8.24 8.78
C VAL A 212 -12.87 -8.62 7.82
N ALA A 213 -12.85 -8.01 6.64
CA ALA A 213 -13.78 -8.27 5.55
C ALA A 213 -13.13 -9.20 4.53
N LEU A 214 -13.93 -10.13 4.01
CA LEU A 214 -13.61 -11.00 2.88
C LEU A 214 -14.34 -10.47 1.66
N TYR A 215 -13.63 -10.29 0.55
CA TYR A 215 -14.18 -9.79 -0.70
C TYR A 215 -13.60 -10.57 -1.89
N ASP A 216 -14.08 -10.27 -3.10
CA ASP A 216 -13.70 -10.98 -4.32
C ASP A 216 -13.95 -12.49 -4.20
N LYS A 217 -15.22 -12.86 -3.97
CA LYS A 217 -15.66 -14.25 -3.71
C LYS A 217 -14.93 -14.89 -2.53
N ASP A 218 -14.73 -14.10 -1.47
CA ASP A 218 -14.04 -14.46 -0.23
C ASP A 218 -12.55 -14.84 -0.38
N LYS A 219 -11.89 -14.40 -1.47
CA LYS A 219 -10.48 -14.72 -1.76
C LYS A 219 -9.48 -13.69 -1.24
N LYS A 220 -9.95 -12.49 -0.93
CA LYS A 220 -9.10 -11.38 -0.48
C LYS A 220 -9.58 -10.82 0.85
N VAL A 221 -8.66 -10.22 1.57
CA VAL A 221 -8.89 -9.64 2.89
C VAL A 221 -8.75 -8.13 2.85
N ALA A 222 -9.68 -7.46 3.55
CA ALA A 222 -9.63 -6.04 3.85
C ALA A 222 -9.77 -5.81 5.35
N LYS A 223 -8.98 -4.90 5.91
CA LYS A 223 -9.18 -4.36 7.25
C LYS A 223 -10.21 -3.24 7.17
N ILE A 224 -11.30 -3.40 7.90
CA ILE A 224 -12.34 -2.40 8.07
C ILE A 224 -12.28 -1.81 9.49
N ASP A 225 -12.87 -0.62 9.66
CA ASP A 225 -12.96 0.12 10.93
C ASP A 225 -11.59 0.54 11.52
N GLY A 226 -11.32 1.86 11.53
CA GLY A 226 -10.08 2.45 12.04
C GLY A 226 -10.17 2.96 13.48
N GLY A 227 -11.24 2.67 14.24
CA GLY A 227 -11.52 3.34 15.51
C GLY A 227 -10.52 3.09 16.63
N ALA A 228 -9.70 2.05 16.50
CA ALA A 228 -8.60 1.73 17.42
C ALA A 228 -7.22 2.16 16.92
N ALA A 229 -7.13 2.81 15.76
CA ALA A 229 -5.88 3.27 15.18
C ALA A 229 -5.12 4.21 16.13
N PHE A 230 -3.80 4.21 15.99
CA PHE A 230 -2.82 5.03 16.68
C PHE A 230 -2.74 4.87 18.20
N ARG A 231 -3.40 3.87 18.78
CA ARG A 231 -3.28 3.60 20.22
C ARG A 231 -1.84 3.25 20.59
N SER A 232 -1.27 4.06 21.49
CA SER A 232 0.12 3.95 21.93
C SER A 232 1.12 3.89 20.77
N PHE A 233 0.80 4.53 19.64
CA PHE A 233 1.54 4.44 18.38
C PHE A 233 3.04 4.65 18.55
N ALA A 234 3.44 5.71 19.26
CA ALA A 234 4.84 6.03 19.49
C ALA A 234 5.53 5.07 20.49
N LYS A 235 4.76 4.47 21.40
CA LYS A 235 5.24 3.56 22.46
C LYS A 235 5.37 2.10 22.00
N ASN A 236 4.78 1.74 20.87
CA ASN A 236 4.89 0.38 20.33
C ASN A 236 6.35 0.05 19.97
N SER A 237 6.80 -1.15 20.35
CA SER A 237 8.17 -1.58 20.15
C SER A 237 8.36 -2.19 18.75
N PRO A 238 9.34 -1.72 17.96
CA PRO A 238 9.66 -2.36 16.69
C PRO A 238 10.33 -3.73 16.85
N VAL A 239 10.83 -4.05 18.05
CA VAL A 239 11.42 -5.37 18.32
C VAL A 239 10.32 -6.41 18.48
N ASN A 240 9.21 -6.03 19.11
CA ASN A 240 8.05 -6.88 19.36
C ASN A 240 6.84 -6.40 18.54
N ILE A 241 7.03 -6.14 17.25
CA ILE A 241 6.03 -5.45 16.40
C ILE A 241 4.67 -6.18 16.28
N LEU A 242 4.62 -7.48 16.58
CA LEU A 242 3.37 -8.26 16.58
C LEU A 242 2.60 -8.15 17.91
N PHE A 243 3.17 -7.49 18.91
CA PHE A 243 2.61 -7.36 20.25
C PHE A 243 2.58 -5.86 20.65
N PRO A 244 1.38 -5.27 20.78
CA PRO A 244 1.26 -3.85 21.13
C PRO A 244 1.75 -3.59 22.56
N HIS A 245 2.16 -2.35 22.80
CA HIS A 245 2.57 -1.89 24.13
C HIS A 245 1.48 -2.10 25.20
N GLU A 246 0.19 -2.02 24.84
CA GLU A 246 -0.95 -2.28 25.74
C GLU A 246 -0.90 -3.67 26.42
N TYR A 247 -0.20 -4.65 25.82
CA TYR A 247 -0.11 -6.01 26.36
C TYR A 247 1.11 -6.22 27.26
N THR A 248 1.87 -5.16 27.53
CA THR A 248 3.04 -5.19 28.42
C THR A 248 2.66 -4.69 29.83
N GLY A 249 3.06 -5.42 30.89
CA GLY A 249 2.77 -5.08 32.30
C GLY A 249 1.94 -6.14 33.06
N MET A 250 1.55 -5.84 34.31
CA MET A 250 0.85 -6.77 35.23
C MET A 250 -0.59 -7.16 34.80
N GLY A 251 -1.11 -6.59 33.71
CA GLY A 251 -2.46 -6.86 33.18
C GLY A 251 -2.54 -8.07 32.24
N PHE A 252 -2.13 -9.26 32.69
CA PHE A 252 -2.08 -10.50 31.90
C PHE A 252 -3.40 -10.88 31.18
N HIS A 253 -4.54 -10.37 31.67
CA HIS A 253 -5.86 -10.56 31.08
C HIS A 253 -5.99 -9.97 29.66
N ASN A 254 -5.39 -8.82 29.37
CA ASN A 254 -5.49 -8.20 28.03
C ASN A 254 -4.79 -9.03 26.94
N THR A 255 -3.68 -9.69 27.29
CA THR A 255 -2.92 -10.59 26.40
C THR A 255 -3.73 -11.83 26.01
N ILE A 256 -4.59 -12.32 26.90
CA ILE A 256 -5.42 -13.51 26.66
C ILE A 256 -6.63 -13.17 25.76
N HIS A 257 -7.19 -11.97 25.87
CA HIS A 257 -8.50 -11.64 25.25
C HIS A 257 -8.44 -10.81 23.96
N LYS A 258 -7.29 -10.21 23.63
CA LYS A 258 -7.21 -9.24 22.52
C LYS A 258 -6.07 -9.46 21.53
N ASN A 259 -5.24 -10.48 21.70
CA ASN A 259 -4.07 -10.71 20.84
C ASN A 259 -4.39 -11.42 19.51
N TYR A 260 -5.26 -10.82 18.70
CA TYR A 260 -5.73 -11.43 17.45
C TYR A 260 -4.62 -11.56 16.40
N ILE A 261 -3.67 -10.62 16.35
CA ILE A 261 -2.51 -10.69 15.43
C ILE A 261 -1.70 -11.97 15.68
N ASP A 262 -1.43 -12.32 16.94
CA ASP A 262 -0.77 -13.59 17.27
C ASP A 262 -1.55 -14.78 16.68
N TYR A 263 -2.88 -14.78 16.76
CA TYR A 263 -3.71 -15.88 16.25
C TYR A 263 -3.56 -16.06 14.73
N TYR A 264 -3.56 -14.98 13.94
CA TYR A 264 -3.31 -15.08 12.50
C TYR A 264 -1.88 -15.50 12.18
N THR A 265 -0.90 -15.08 12.97
CA THR A 265 0.49 -15.45 12.69
C THR A 265 0.79 -16.93 12.96
N ARG A 266 -0.16 -17.67 13.55
CA ARG A 266 -0.11 -19.14 13.66
C ARG A 266 -0.55 -19.87 12.39
N ILE A 267 -1.13 -19.15 11.41
CA ILE A 267 -1.47 -19.72 10.10
C ILE A 267 -0.16 -20.11 9.38
N PRO A 268 0.00 -21.38 8.95
CA PRO A 268 1.22 -21.84 8.30
C PRO A 268 1.62 -21.00 7.09
N GLY A 269 2.88 -20.57 7.07
CA GLY A 269 3.47 -19.75 5.99
C GLY A 269 3.09 -18.27 5.99
N LEU A 270 2.16 -17.81 6.85
CA LEU A 270 1.76 -16.39 6.87
C LEU A 270 2.91 -15.47 7.30
N LYS A 271 3.63 -15.84 8.36
CA LYS A 271 4.76 -15.05 8.90
C LYS A 271 5.87 -14.84 7.86
N GLU A 272 5.99 -15.73 6.88
CA GLU A 272 7.03 -15.67 5.85
C GLU A 272 6.83 -14.51 4.88
N TYR A 273 5.59 -14.07 4.68
CA TYR A 273 5.26 -12.93 3.82
C TYR A 273 5.65 -11.58 4.44
N LEU A 274 5.59 -11.46 5.77
CA LEU A 274 5.72 -10.18 6.46
C LEU A 274 7.09 -9.49 6.22
N PRO A 275 8.26 -10.16 6.35
CA PRO A 275 9.55 -9.52 6.09
C PRO A 275 9.73 -9.10 4.62
N GLY A 276 9.16 -9.87 3.68
CA GLY A 276 9.20 -9.56 2.26
C GLY A 276 8.45 -8.27 1.92
N PHE A 277 7.20 -8.15 2.38
CA PHE A 277 6.42 -6.93 2.22
C PHE A 277 7.04 -5.74 2.95
N ALA A 278 7.59 -5.95 4.15
CA ALA A 278 8.28 -4.88 4.87
C ALA A 278 9.50 -4.37 4.09
N SER A 279 10.26 -5.25 3.45
CA SER A 279 11.40 -4.86 2.61
C SER A 279 10.98 -4.11 1.36
N TYR A 280 9.86 -4.51 0.74
CA TYR A 280 9.26 -3.76 -0.35
C TYR A 280 8.91 -2.33 0.08
N TYR A 281 8.25 -2.17 1.24
CA TYR A 281 7.91 -0.85 1.77
C TYR A 281 9.13 0.02 2.11
N ILE A 282 10.18 -0.55 2.71
CA ILE A 282 11.42 0.21 2.96
C ILE A 282 12.05 0.68 1.65
N ASN A 283 12.08 -0.17 0.62
CA ASN A 283 12.60 0.23 -0.69
C ASN A 283 11.74 1.33 -1.29
N MET A 284 10.41 1.22 -1.20
CA MET A 284 9.49 2.24 -1.67
C MET A 284 9.70 3.59 -0.97
N ILE A 285 9.90 3.60 0.36
CA ILE A 285 10.18 4.82 1.12
C ILE A 285 11.52 5.43 0.71
N ASN A 286 12.54 4.60 0.50
CA ASN A 286 13.88 5.09 0.16
C ASN A 286 13.99 5.62 -1.29
N VAL A 287 13.08 5.19 -2.19
CA VAL A 287 13.09 5.53 -3.63
C VAL A 287 11.91 6.45 -4.00
N GLY A 288 10.94 6.60 -3.11
CA GLY A 288 9.63 7.18 -3.37
C GLY A 288 9.65 8.62 -3.85
N ARG A 289 8.63 8.97 -4.64
CA ARG A 289 8.44 10.30 -5.23
C ARG A 289 7.91 11.30 -4.20
N ASP A 290 7.00 10.86 -3.35
CA ASP A 290 6.40 11.65 -2.27
C ASP A 290 6.88 11.14 -0.90
N PRO A 291 7.51 12.00 -0.08
CA PRO A 291 7.90 11.66 1.28
C PRO A 291 6.68 11.30 2.15
N ILE A 292 6.80 10.27 3.00
CA ILE A 292 5.75 9.95 3.98
C ILE A 292 5.47 11.14 4.89
N CYS A 293 6.49 11.94 5.20
CA CYS A 293 6.34 13.20 5.92
C CYS A 293 5.27 14.11 5.29
N ASP A 294 5.31 14.32 3.98
CA ASP A 294 4.37 15.24 3.30
C ASP A 294 2.95 14.66 3.27
N ILE A 295 2.83 13.35 3.06
CA ILE A 295 1.56 12.60 3.13
C ILE A 295 0.90 12.75 4.51
N VAL A 296 1.68 12.60 5.58
CA VAL A 296 1.16 12.74 6.95
C VAL A 296 0.81 14.20 7.24
N LEU A 297 1.65 15.15 6.82
CA LEU A 297 1.39 16.58 6.98
C LEU A 297 0.05 16.97 6.35
N GLU A 298 -0.20 16.52 5.12
CA GLU A 298 -1.46 16.78 4.43
C GLU A 298 -2.65 16.13 5.14
N SER A 299 -2.47 14.91 5.64
CA SER A 299 -3.50 14.23 6.44
C SER A 299 -3.85 14.99 7.72
N ILE A 300 -2.85 15.59 8.39
CA ILE A 300 -3.06 16.43 9.58
C ILE A 300 -3.88 17.68 9.22
N ARG A 301 -3.54 18.34 8.11
CA ARG A 301 -4.22 19.55 7.63
C ARG A 301 -5.68 19.28 7.29
N ILE A 302 -5.95 18.21 6.54
CA ILE A 302 -7.32 17.80 6.18
C ILE A 302 -8.18 17.64 7.43
N VAL A 303 -7.67 16.95 8.47
CA VAL A 303 -8.43 16.78 9.72
C VAL A 303 -8.63 18.12 10.44
N LYS A 304 -7.58 18.95 10.55
CA LYS A 304 -7.69 20.26 11.22
C LYS A 304 -8.71 21.17 10.53
N GLU A 305 -8.68 21.23 9.21
CA GLU A 305 -9.65 22.00 8.41
C GLU A 305 -11.07 21.47 8.60
N THR A 306 -11.26 20.15 8.66
CA THR A 306 -12.57 19.55 8.88
C THR A 306 -13.13 19.93 10.25
N TYR A 307 -12.31 19.88 11.31
CA TYR A 307 -12.72 20.34 12.64
C TYR A 307 -12.98 21.87 12.68
N ALA A 308 -12.20 22.66 11.94
CA ALA A 308 -12.38 24.12 11.90
C ALA A 308 -13.73 24.56 11.32
N LYS A 309 -14.36 23.72 10.48
CA LYS A 309 -15.72 23.95 9.95
C LYS A 309 -16.81 23.82 11.00
N ILE A 310 -16.51 23.35 12.22
CA ILE A 310 -17.47 23.15 13.32
C ILE A 310 -16.94 23.89 14.56
N PRO A 311 -17.28 25.18 14.73
CA PRO A 311 -16.70 26.01 15.80
C PRO A 311 -16.95 25.49 17.23
N SER A 312 -18.00 24.69 17.44
CA SER A 312 -18.32 24.08 18.73
C SER A 312 -17.41 22.91 19.11
N GLU A 313 -16.68 22.33 18.15
CA GLU A 313 -15.83 21.17 18.39
C GLU A 313 -14.38 21.58 18.66
N GLN A 314 -13.81 21.05 19.74
CA GLN A 314 -12.41 21.35 20.08
C GLN A 314 -11.45 20.54 19.20
N CYS A 315 -10.50 21.22 18.57
CA CYS A 315 -9.45 20.59 17.76
C CYS A 315 -8.68 19.50 18.57
N PRO A 316 -8.74 18.21 18.16
CA PRO A 316 -8.14 17.11 18.92
C PRO A 316 -6.61 17.22 19.09
N PHE A 317 -5.93 17.83 18.12
CA PHE A 317 -4.47 18.04 18.15
C PHE A 317 -4.00 18.90 19.33
N LYS A 318 -4.87 19.74 19.90
CA LYS A 318 -4.55 20.57 21.07
C LYS A 318 -4.90 19.90 22.40
N ASN A 319 -5.55 18.74 22.37
CA ASN A 319 -6.06 18.10 23.58
C ASN A 319 -5.13 16.98 24.06
N LYS A 320 -4.65 17.11 25.30
CA LYS A 320 -3.68 16.20 25.93
C LYS A 320 -4.15 14.74 26.00
N ALA A 321 -5.46 14.49 26.09
CA ALA A 321 -5.99 13.14 26.13
C ALA A 321 -5.68 12.36 24.83
N PHE A 322 -5.71 13.04 23.67
CA PHE A 322 -5.33 12.44 22.39
C PHE A 322 -3.83 12.23 22.29
N SER A 323 -3.01 13.19 22.75
CA SER A 323 -1.55 13.00 22.84
C SER A 323 -1.17 11.78 23.70
N GLN A 324 -1.83 11.62 24.85
CA GLN A 324 -1.64 10.43 25.70
C GLN A 324 -2.06 9.14 25.01
N TYR A 325 -3.19 9.17 24.28
CA TYR A 325 -3.67 8.03 23.50
C TYR A 325 -2.66 7.61 22.42
N PHE A 326 -2.07 8.56 21.69
CA PHE A 326 -1.05 8.29 20.66
C PHE A 326 0.32 7.94 21.28
N GLY A 327 0.58 8.39 22.50
CA GLY A 327 1.86 8.27 23.16
C GLY A 327 2.92 9.27 22.65
N MET A 328 2.47 10.35 22.00
CA MET A 328 3.30 11.44 21.47
C MET A 328 2.55 12.77 21.56
N ASP A 329 3.26 13.88 21.58
CA ASP A 329 2.63 15.20 21.66
C ASP A 329 2.08 15.63 20.29
N LEU A 330 0.75 15.66 20.16
CA LEU A 330 0.07 16.09 18.93
C LEU A 330 -0.03 17.61 18.79
N SER A 331 0.33 18.38 19.83
CA SER A 331 0.17 19.84 19.86
C SER A 331 1.36 20.62 19.31
N ILE A 332 2.43 19.91 18.95
CA ILE A 332 3.63 20.49 18.35
C ILE A 332 3.37 20.96 16.91
N ASP A 333 4.37 21.64 16.32
CA ASP A 333 4.36 22.03 14.91
C ASP A 333 4.01 20.85 13.99
N GLU A 334 3.16 21.09 12.98
CA GLU A 334 2.64 20.05 12.09
C GLU A 334 3.74 19.35 11.30
N THR A 335 4.76 20.09 10.87
CA THR A 335 5.89 19.54 10.12
C THR A 335 6.74 18.65 11.02
N LEU A 336 6.97 19.07 12.26
CA LEU A 336 7.68 18.26 13.24
C LEU A 336 6.86 17.01 13.62
N LEU A 337 5.55 17.15 13.80
CA LEU A 337 4.64 16.05 14.07
C LEU A 337 4.68 15.02 12.93
N ALA A 338 4.56 15.46 11.69
CA ALA A 338 4.62 14.61 10.51
C ALA A 338 5.93 13.83 10.40
N LYS A 339 7.08 14.47 10.70
CA LYS A 339 8.38 13.79 10.77
C LYS A 339 8.43 12.72 11.87
N GLN A 340 7.82 12.96 13.03
CA GLN A 340 7.75 11.95 14.08
C GLN A 340 6.91 10.75 13.64
N PHE A 341 5.77 10.98 12.99
CA PHE A 341 4.95 9.92 12.41
C PHE A 341 5.72 9.10 11.36
N GLU A 342 6.38 9.76 10.41
CA GLU A 342 7.23 9.08 9.41
C GLU A 342 8.30 8.21 10.08
N GLY A 343 9.00 8.76 11.06
CA GLY A 343 10.01 8.01 11.83
C GLY A 343 9.43 6.78 12.52
N ILE A 344 8.24 6.88 13.11
CA ILE A 344 7.53 5.76 13.74
C ILE A 344 7.11 4.72 12.69
N ILE A 345 6.51 5.14 11.58
CA ILE A 345 6.09 4.26 10.49
C ILE A 345 7.29 3.48 9.95
N TYR A 346 8.37 4.17 9.59
CA TYR A 346 9.59 3.55 9.09
C TYR A 346 10.19 2.56 10.09
N ARG A 347 10.23 2.94 11.37
CA ARG A 347 10.68 2.08 12.48
C ARG A 347 9.82 0.83 12.61
N ASN A 348 8.50 0.95 12.47
CA ASN A 348 7.56 -0.18 12.56
C ASN A 348 7.74 -1.14 11.38
N ILE A 349 7.89 -0.62 10.15
CA ILE A 349 8.17 -1.43 8.95
C ILE A 349 9.49 -2.21 9.14
N LYS A 350 10.55 -1.56 9.65
CA LYS A 350 11.80 -2.25 10.02
C LYS A 350 11.59 -3.34 11.08
N GLY A 351 10.63 -3.16 11.98
CA GLY A 351 10.25 -4.21 12.93
C GLY A 351 9.74 -5.46 12.23
N PHE A 352 8.87 -5.31 11.22
CA PHE A 352 8.38 -6.43 10.43
C PHE A 352 9.49 -7.14 9.63
N GLN A 353 10.48 -6.40 9.11
CA GLN A 353 11.65 -7.01 8.44
C GLN A 353 12.45 -7.96 9.34
N ARG A 354 12.41 -7.76 10.67
CA ARG A 354 13.19 -8.53 11.65
C ARG A 354 12.46 -9.76 12.19
N ILE A 355 11.21 -9.99 11.79
CA ILE A 355 10.44 -11.15 12.22
C ILE A 355 11.19 -12.42 11.80
N LYS A 356 11.52 -13.26 12.79
CA LYS A 356 12.12 -14.58 12.54
C LYS A 356 11.08 -15.49 11.92
N THR A 357 11.41 -16.09 10.79
CA THR A 357 10.60 -17.10 10.11
C THR A 357 11.11 -18.50 10.49
N ASP A 358 10.20 -19.48 10.51
CA ASP A 358 10.58 -20.87 10.74
C ASP A 358 11.36 -21.36 9.52
N LYS A 359 12.62 -21.78 9.71
CA LYS A 359 13.64 -22.04 8.68
C LYS A 359 13.31 -23.12 7.62
N LYS A 360 12.08 -23.62 7.49
CA LYS A 360 11.74 -24.82 6.69
C LYS A 360 11.06 -24.60 5.33
N GLN A 361 10.73 -23.38 4.90
CA GLN A 361 10.12 -23.16 3.57
C GLN A 361 10.75 -22.03 2.73
N ASN A 362 12.08 -21.90 2.75
CA ASN A 362 12.80 -20.87 1.98
C ASN A 362 12.78 -21.02 0.43
N ASN A 363 11.87 -21.81 -0.16
CA ASN A 363 11.82 -22.06 -1.60
C ASN A 363 10.51 -21.66 -2.33
N SER A 364 9.55 -20.99 -1.68
CA SER A 364 8.27 -20.64 -2.35
C SER A 364 7.88 -19.16 -2.35
N LEU A 365 8.73 -18.25 -1.86
CA LEU A 365 8.52 -16.81 -2.03
C LEU A 365 9.09 -16.32 -3.37
N LYS A 366 8.50 -16.81 -4.47
CA LYS A 366 8.45 -16.00 -5.69
C LYS A 366 7.38 -14.93 -5.48
N PRO A 367 7.71 -13.64 -5.57
CA PRO A 367 6.73 -12.57 -5.45
C PRO A 367 5.73 -12.70 -6.59
N VAL A 368 4.45 -12.84 -6.24
CA VAL A 368 3.34 -12.42 -7.11
C VAL A 368 2.93 -11.06 -6.56
N ILE A 369 3.82 -10.10 -6.76
CA ILE A 369 3.41 -8.80 -7.29
C ILE A 369 2.85 -9.13 -8.68
N LYS A 370 1.86 -8.39 -9.19
CA LYS A 370 1.38 -8.53 -10.59
C LYS A 370 2.55 -8.98 -11.49
N GLU A 371 2.30 -9.94 -12.39
CA GLU A 371 3.12 -10.09 -13.60
C GLU A 371 3.11 -8.75 -14.35
N GLN A 372 3.86 -7.78 -13.85
CA GLN A 372 4.62 -6.90 -14.67
C GLN A 372 5.93 -7.65 -14.86
N ASN A 373 5.95 -8.50 -15.89
CA ASN A 373 7.15 -8.69 -16.69
C ASN A 373 7.53 -7.33 -17.31
N SER A 374 7.67 -6.27 -16.50
CA SER A 374 8.19 -5.01 -16.98
C SER A 374 9.65 -5.28 -17.25
N ILE A 375 10.06 -4.94 -18.47
CA ILE A 375 11.44 -4.98 -18.94
C ILE A 375 12.39 -4.43 -17.86
N TYR A 376 11.99 -3.36 -17.18
CA TYR A 376 12.70 -2.76 -16.04
C TYR A 376 13.06 -3.77 -14.93
N SER A 377 12.11 -4.59 -14.47
CA SER A 377 12.35 -5.57 -13.39
C SER A 377 13.37 -6.65 -13.81
N ILE A 378 13.33 -7.05 -15.08
CA ILE A 378 14.24 -8.05 -15.66
C ILE A 378 15.64 -7.45 -15.77
N GLN A 379 15.75 -6.23 -16.30
CA GLN A 379 17.02 -5.50 -16.41
C GLN A 379 17.65 -5.23 -15.03
N ALA A 380 16.85 -4.87 -14.03
CA ALA A 380 17.30 -4.67 -12.65
C ALA A 380 17.87 -5.95 -12.02
N ALA A 381 17.21 -7.10 -12.23
CA ALA A 381 17.71 -8.39 -11.74
C ALA A 381 19.06 -8.77 -12.39
N ILE A 382 19.21 -8.52 -13.69
CA ILE A 382 20.47 -8.76 -14.42
C ILE A 382 21.59 -7.87 -13.86
N LEU A 383 21.32 -6.59 -13.59
CA LEU A 383 22.31 -5.71 -12.98
C LEU A 383 22.65 -6.12 -11.55
N GLN A 384 21.69 -6.53 -10.74
CA GLN A 384 21.97 -7.03 -9.41
C GLN A 384 22.91 -8.25 -9.45
N MET A 385 22.77 -9.14 -10.42
CA MET A 385 23.72 -10.25 -10.61
C MET A 385 25.13 -9.75 -10.91
N VAL A 386 25.26 -8.75 -11.78
CA VAL A 386 26.54 -8.09 -12.08
C VAL A 386 27.14 -7.40 -10.84
N LEU A 387 26.31 -6.83 -9.97
CA LEU A 387 26.73 -6.03 -8.80
C LEU A 387 26.91 -6.84 -7.50
N SER A 388 26.30 -8.02 -7.37
CA SER A 388 26.19 -8.79 -6.12
C SER A 388 27.50 -9.41 -5.62
N ARG A 389 28.54 -9.53 -6.46
CA ARG A 389 29.88 -9.89 -6.00
C ARG A 389 30.67 -8.64 -5.63
N GLY A 390 30.42 -8.15 -4.42
CA GLY A 390 31.16 -7.08 -3.78
C GLY A 390 32.66 -7.40 -3.69
N LYS A 391 33.42 -6.87 -4.65
CA LYS A 391 34.76 -6.27 -4.56
C LYS A 391 35.24 -6.04 -5.99
N ASP A 392 34.50 -5.21 -6.73
CA ASP A 392 35.11 -4.57 -7.90
C ASP A 392 36.16 -3.60 -7.33
N VAL A 393 37.43 -3.94 -7.55
CA VAL A 393 38.57 -3.02 -7.49
C VAL A 393 38.14 -1.73 -8.19
N ARG A 394 37.72 -0.72 -7.40
CA ARG A 394 37.50 0.61 -7.93
C ARG A 394 38.78 1.01 -8.64
N SER A 395 38.65 1.60 -9.82
CA SER A 395 39.78 2.29 -10.42
C SER A 395 40.39 3.24 -9.36
N LYS A 396 41.73 3.31 -9.31
CA LYS A 396 42.44 4.17 -8.34
C LYS A 396 41.86 5.59 -8.41
N GLU A 397 41.69 6.23 -7.26
CA GLU A 397 41.22 7.62 -7.18
C GLU A 397 41.97 8.50 -8.19
N GLY A 398 41.22 9.24 -9.01
CA GLY A 398 41.74 10.08 -10.09
C GLY A 398 41.64 9.51 -11.51
N ASN A 399 41.48 8.18 -11.70
CA ASN A 399 41.45 7.56 -13.04
C ASN A 399 40.21 6.68 -13.25
N VAL A 400 39.02 7.29 -13.26
CA VAL A 400 37.75 6.56 -13.45
C VAL A 400 37.72 5.87 -14.80
N SER A 401 37.63 4.54 -14.77
CA SER A 401 37.61 3.74 -16.00
C SER A 401 36.32 3.94 -16.79
N GLN A 402 36.37 3.68 -18.09
CA GLN A 402 35.19 3.76 -18.97
C GLN A 402 34.08 2.79 -18.54
N LYS A 403 34.44 1.63 -17.96
CA LYS A 403 33.48 0.69 -17.39
C LYS A 403 32.84 1.20 -16.11
N ASP A 404 33.59 1.93 -15.27
CA ASP A 404 33.02 2.61 -14.10
C ASP A 404 32.04 3.69 -14.52
N ARG A 405 32.33 4.43 -15.61
CA ARG A 405 31.39 5.41 -16.18
C ARG A 405 30.11 4.75 -16.69
N ILE A 406 30.21 3.63 -17.41
CA ILE A 406 29.05 2.87 -17.91
C ILE A 406 28.23 2.30 -16.74
N LYS A 407 28.91 1.71 -15.74
CA LYS A 407 28.28 1.19 -14.53
C LYS A 407 27.56 2.28 -13.74
N ASN A 408 28.19 3.43 -13.54
CA ASN A 408 27.58 4.57 -12.86
C ASN A 408 26.41 5.13 -13.66
N THR A 409 26.53 5.26 -14.99
CA THR A 409 25.43 5.70 -15.87
C THR A 409 24.24 4.76 -15.79
N LEU A 410 24.47 3.44 -15.84
CA LEU A 410 23.41 2.45 -15.63
C LEU A 410 22.79 2.59 -14.24
N MET A 411 23.61 2.66 -13.19
CA MET A 411 23.11 2.82 -11.82
C MET A 411 22.31 4.10 -11.63
N ASP A 412 22.73 5.21 -12.22
CA ASP A 412 22.05 6.49 -12.08
C ASP A 412 20.76 6.54 -12.91
N ASN A 413 20.74 5.92 -14.10
CA ASN A 413 19.52 5.72 -14.87
C ASN A 413 18.50 4.84 -14.13
N PHE A 414 18.96 3.79 -13.42
CA PHE A 414 18.11 2.94 -12.59
C PHE A 414 17.61 3.65 -11.32
N LYS A 415 18.43 4.49 -10.68
CA LYS A 415 18.03 5.30 -9.51
C LYS A 415 17.01 6.37 -9.87
N ASN A 416 17.13 6.99 -11.04
CA ASN A 416 16.28 8.08 -11.48
C ASN A 416 14.98 7.61 -12.19
N SER A 417 14.67 6.31 -12.13
CA SER A 417 13.42 5.70 -12.62
C SER A 417 13.11 5.94 -14.10
N PHE A 418 14.11 6.16 -14.96
CA PHE A 418 13.89 6.17 -16.41
C PHE A 418 13.84 4.74 -16.94
N GLU A 419 12.86 4.44 -17.79
CA GLU A 419 12.86 3.21 -18.57
C GLU A 419 14.08 3.21 -19.50
N ILE A 420 15.04 2.32 -19.26
CA ILE A 420 16.17 2.14 -20.16
C ILE A 420 15.67 1.30 -21.33
N LYS A 421 15.70 1.88 -22.52
CA LYS A 421 15.34 1.17 -23.74
C LYS A 421 16.20 -0.07 -23.88
N ASP A 422 15.61 -1.16 -24.35
CA ASP A 422 16.28 -2.46 -24.50
C ASP A 422 17.61 -2.34 -25.23
N ILE A 423 17.67 -1.54 -26.30
CA ILE A 423 18.90 -1.35 -27.07
C ILE A 423 20.03 -0.72 -26.24
N ASP A 424 19.73 0.26 -25.39
CA ASP A 424 20.72 0.91 -24.54
C ASP A 424 21.18 -0.03 -23.44
N PHE A 425 20.24 -0.78 -22.86
CA PHE A 425 20.55 -1.78 -21.85
C PHE A 425 21.45 -2.88 -22.40
N PHE A 426 21.12 -3.46 -23.56
CA PHE A 426 21.93 -4.50 -24.19
C PHE A 426 23.29 -3.98 -24.64
N LEU A 427 23.37 -2.73 -25.12
CA LEU A 427 24.64 -2.08 -25.45
C LEU A 427 25.54 -1.94 -24.22
N TYR A 428 25.02 -1.35 -23.13
CA TYR A 428 25.80 -1.17 -21.91
C TYR A 428 26.19 -2.51 -21.27
N LEU A 429 25.29 -3.50 -21.28
CA LEU A 429 25.58 -4.83 -20.78
C LEU A 429 26.66 -5.55 -21.63
N HIS A 430 26.59 -5.40 -22.95
CA HIS A 430 27.61 -5.92 -23.87
C HIS A 430 28.97 -5.27 -23.60
N LEU A 431 29.02 -3.95 -23.44
CA LEU A 431 30.25 -3.20 -23.14
C LEU A 431 30.85 -3.59 -21.78
N LEU A 432 30.01 -3.85 -20.78
CA LEU A 432 30.46 -4.35 -19.47
C LEU A 432 31.09 -5.74 -19.57
N CYS A 433 30.50 -6.63 -20.37
CA CYS A 433 30.95 -8.02 -20.52
C CYS A 433 32.12 -8.20 -21.53
N THR A 434 32.33 -7.26 -22.45
CA THR A 434 33.33 -7.41 -23.52
C THR A 434 34.76 -7.18 -23.01
N PRO A 435 35.74 -8.00 -23.46
CA PRO A 435 37.17 -7.76 -23.26
C PRO A 435 37.66 -6.42 -23.79
N SER A 436 38.36 -5.66 -22.95
CA SER A 436 39.04 -4.42 -23.32
C SER A 436 40.54 -4.57 -23.07
N ARG A 437 41.37 -4.09 -24.01
CA ARG A 437 42.84 -4.09 -23.90
C ARG A 437 43.36 -3.21 -22.76
N PHE A 438 42.51 -2.35 -22.19
CA PHE A 438 42.90 -1.37 -21.18
C PHE A 438 42.54 -1.75 -19.74
N ILE A 439 41.86 -2.88 -19.47
CA ILE A 439 41.43 -3.23 -18.10
C ILE A 439 41.27 -4.75 -17.90
N SER A 440 41.82 -5.25 -16.78
CA SER A 440 41.76 -6.61 -16.24
C SER A 440 40.37 -7.12 -15.77
N PHE A 441 39.28 -6.44 -16.15
CA PHE A 441 37.95 -6.60 -15.53
C PHE A 441 36.90 -7.37 -16.36
N SER A 442 37.13 -7.60 -17.64
CA SER A 442 36.09 -8.03 -18.57
C SER A 442 35.62 -9.48 -18.43
N SER A 443 36.54 -10.42 -18.17
CA SER A 443 36.19 -11.83 -18.02
C SER A 443 35.32 -12.06 -16.79
N LYS A 444 35.66 -11.41 -15.66
CA LYS A 444 34.97 -11.59 -14.38
C LYS A 444 33.51 -11.14 -14.37
N THR A 445 33.16 -10.09 -15.12
CA THR A 445 31.76 -9.63 -15.22
C THR A 445 30.90 -10.64 -15.97
N ALA A 446 31.38 -11.12 -17.12
CA ALA A 446 30.70 -12.13 -17.90
C ALA A 446 30.59 -13.46 -17.11
N ASP A 447 31.67 -13.87 -16.41
CA ASP A 447 31.69 -15.06 -15.55
C ASP A 447 30.70 -14.94 -14.38
N THR A 448 30.60 -13.77 -13.77
CA THR A 448 29.68 -13.52 -12.65
C THR A 448 28.24 -13.58 -13.12
N LEU A 449 27.92 -12.93 -14.24
CA LEU A 449 26.59 -12.97 -14.82
C LEU A 449 26.22 -14.38 -15.29
N ALA A 450 27.11 -15.07 -15.99
CA ALA A 450 26.92 -16.46 -16.43
C ALA A 450 26.71 -17.41 -15.24
N SER A 451 27.48 -17.25 -14.16
CA SER A 451 27.30 -18.01 -12.92
C SER A 451 25.98 -17.70 -12.23
N GLY A 452 25.52 -16.45 -12.23
CA GLY A 452 24.24 -16.03 -11.65
C GLY A 452 23.07 -16.66 -12.42
N LEU A 453 23.09 -16.55 -13.75
CA LEU A 453 22.07 -17.10 -14.64
C LEU A 453 22.00 -18.62 -14.59
N SER A 454 23.14 -19.29 -14.39
CA SER A 454 23.21 -20.76 -14.25
C SER A 454 22.50 -21.30 -13.01
N ARG A 455 22.24 -20.44 -12.01
CA ARG A 455 21.53 -20.79 -10.76
C ARG A 455 20.02 -20.58 -10.86
N LEU A 456 19.54 -19.92 -11.91
CA LEU A 456 18.12 -19.69 -12.15
C LEU A 456 17.47 -20.90 -12.82
N ALA A 457 16.13 -20.95 -12.77
CA ALA A 457 15.35 -21.93 -13.52
C ALA A 457 15.60 -21.78 -15.03
N LYS A 458 15.57 -22.88 -15.79
CA LYS A 458 15.87 -22.88 -17.24
C LYS A 458 15.07 -21.85 -18.05
N ASN A 459 13.85 -21.59 -17.60
CA ASN A 459 12.82 -20.76 -18.19
C ASN A 459 12.64 -19.40 -17.48
N ASP A 460 13.62 -18.99 -16.67
CA ASP A 460 13.61 -17.70 -15.98
C ASP A 460 13.54 -16.50 -16.96
N PRO A 461 12.75 -15.44 -16.66
CA PRO A 461 12.62 -14.26 -17.51
C PRO A 461 13.95 -13.59 -17.86
N ALA A 462 14.91 -13.52 -16.93
CA ALA A 462 16.22 -12.92 -17.20
C ALA A 462 17.02 -13.73 -18.22
N ARG A 463 16.88 -15.06 -18.22
CA ARG A 463 17.52 -15.94 -19.21
C ARG A 463 16.90 -15.79 -20.59
N ARG A 464 15.57 -15.71 -20.66
CA ARG A 464 14.83 -15.48 -21.91
C ARG A 464 15.15 -14.12 -22.52
N TYR A 465 15.17 -13.08 -21.70
CA TYR A 465 15.50 -11.72 -22.09
C TYR A 465 16.91 -11.60 -22.67
N LEU A 466 17.88 -12.34 -22.13
CA LEU A 466 19.25 -12.40 -22.66
C LEU A 466 19.41 -13.36 -23.86
N GLY A 467 18.34 -14.00 -24.36
CA GLY A 467 18.38 -14.90 -25.51
C GLY A 467 18.93 -16.31 -25.23
N ILE A 468 19.03 -16.72 -23.96
CA ILE A 468 19.63 -17.99 -23.57
C ILE A 468 18.63 -19.13 -23.77
N SER A 469 19.04 -20.19 -24.46
CA SER A 469 18.19 -21.36 -24.72
C SER A 469 17.78 -22.08 -23.42
N PRO A 470 16.50 -22.48 -23.27
CA PRO A 470 16.03 -23.27 -22.13
C PRO A 470 16.72 -24.62 -21.97
N GLY A 471 17.36 -25.16 -23.02
CA GLY A 471 18.00 -26.47 -22.99
C GLY A 471 19.21 -26.56 -22.05
N ASN A 472 19.93 -25.46 -21.82
CA ASN A 472 21.24 -25.47 -21.17
C ASN A 472 21.17 -24.95 -19.74
N GLN A 473 21.31 -25.79 -18.71
CA GLN A 473 21.30 -25.30 -17.31
C GLN A 473 22.52 -24.40 -17.03
N LYS A 474 23.71 -24.87 -17.41
CA LYS A 474 24.95 -24.11 -17.31
C LYS A 474 25.08 -23.15 -18.49
N VAL A 475 25.39 -21.90 -18.19
CA VAL A 475 25.67 -20.84 -19.17
C VAL A 475 27.17 -20.57 -19.10
N SER A 476 27.88 -20.71 -20.21
CA SER A 476 29.27 -20.27 -20.30
C SER A 476 29.32 -18.78 -20.61
N SER A 477 30.38 -18.10 -20.17
CA SER A 477 30.56 -16.66 -20.42
C SER A 477 30.69 -16.35 -21.92
N SER A 478 31.29 -17.25 -22.70
CA SER A 478 31.39 -17.13 -24.16
C SER A 478 30.03 -17.24 -24.83
N ASP A 479 29.18 -18.17 -24.41
CA ASP A 479 27.83 -18.34 -24.97
C ASP A 479 26.90 -17.19 -24.56
N LEU A 480 27.02 -16.72 -23.32
CA LEU A 480 26.33 -15.53 -22.83
C LEU A 480 26.67 -14.30 -23.67
N MET A 481 27.97 -14.05 -23.92
CA MET A 481 28.41 -12.91 -24.72
C MET A 481 27.91 -12.99 -26.17
N LYS A 482 27.94 -14.18 -26.78
CA LYS A 482 27.37 -14.39 -28.12
C LYS A 482 25.87 -14.09 -28.15
N SER A 483 25.14 -14.51 -27.12
CA SER A 483 23.70 -14.28 -26.99
C SER A 483 23.38 -12.79 -26.84
N ILE A 484 24.05 -12.09 -25.91
CA ILE A 484 23.88 -10.64 -25.71
C ILE A 484 24.17 -9.87 -27.00
N LYS A 485 25.28 -10.21 -27.69
CA LYS A 485 25.66 -9.56 -28.95
C LYS A 485 24.61 -9.78 -30.04
N LYS A 486 24.11 -11.01 -30.19
CA LYS A 486 23.07 -11.35 -31.17
C LYS A 486 21.76 -10.59 -30.90
N THR A 487 21.35 -10.48 -29.63
CA THR A 487 20.16 -9.72 -29.24
C THR A 487 20.36 -8.23 -29.50
N TYR A 488 21.51 -7.66 -29.13
CA TYR A 488 21.85 -6.26 -29.42
C TYR A 488 21.84 -5.96 -30.92
N GLU A 489 22.45 -6.81 -31.76
CA GLU A 489 22.48 -6.64 -33.22
C GLU A 489 21.07 -6.72 -33.83
N LYS A 490 20.20 -7.59 -33.29
CA LYS A 490 18.79 -7.68 -33.70
C LYS A 490 18.03 -6.39 -33.41
N GLU A 491 18.14 -5.87 -32.18
CA GLU A 491 17.50 -4.59 -31.79
C GLU A 491 18.06 -3.41 -32.61
N LEU A 492 19.37 -3.39 -32.85
CA LEU A 492 20.02 -2.37 -33.67
C LEU A 492 19.53 -2.39 -35.12
N ASN A 493 19.38 -3.57 -35.72
CA ASN A 493 18.88 -3.70 -37.09
C ASN A 493 17.39 -3.33 -37.19
N ALA A 494 16.59 -3.61 -36.14
CA ALA A 494 15.19 -3.18 -36.08
C ALA A 494 15.05 -1.65 -36.10
N LEU A 495 15.97 -0.92 -35.44
CA LEU A 495 15.98 0.55 -35.44
C LEU A 495 16.52 1.16 -36.74
N LYS A 496 17.47 0.52 -37.42
CA LYS A 496 17.97 0.98 -38.73
C LYS A 496 16.88 1.02 -39.80
N ASN A 497 15.88 0.15 -39.67
CA ASN A 497 14.73 0.09 -40.57
C ASN A 497 13.62 1.10 -40.22
N ASN A 498 13.79 1.92 -39.16
CA ASN A 498 12.83 2.95 -38.75
C ASN A 498 13.55 4.28 -38.42
N PRO A 499 13.84 5.12 -39.43
CA PRO A 499 14.72 6.29 -39.31
C PRO A 499 14.28 7.35 -38.29
N LYS A 500 12.99 7.39 -37.92
CA LYS A 500 12.44 8.34 -36.96
C LYS A 500 12.76 8.00 -35.50
N MET A 501 13.18 6.76 -35.20
CA MET A 501 13.52 6.30 -33.84
C MET A 501 15.03 6.22 -33.59
N TYR A 502 15.88 6.54 -34.57
CA TYR A 502 17.32 6.40 -34.46
C TYR A 502 17.92 7.58 -33.67
N PRO A 503 18.36 7.41 -32.41
CA PRO A 503 18.87 8.51 -31.61
C PRO A 503 20.25 8.96 -32.12
N GLU A 504 20.49 10.27 -32.22
CA GLU A 504 21.76 10.85 -32.71
C GLU A 504 23.01 10.34 -31.95
N TYR A 505 22.89 9.94 -30.68
CA TYR A 505 24.02 9.40 -29.92
C TYR A 505 24.46 8.00 -30.40
N LEU A 506 23.55 7.19 -30.95
CA LEU A 506 23.89 5.89 -31.56
C LEU A 506 24.59 6.08 -32.93
N ILE A 507 24.39 7.21 -33.61
CA ILE A 507 25.17 7.61 -34.80
C ILE A 507 26.60 7.97 -34.38
N ARG A 508 26.78 8.73 -33.28
CA ARG A 508 28.11 9.11 -32.77
C ARG A 508 28.93 7.93 -32.24
N LEU A 509 28.28 6.93 -31.64
CA LEU A 509 28.95 5.71 -31.15
C LEU A 509 29.38 4.77 -32.28
N ASN A 510 28.58 4.63 -33.34
CA ASN A 510 28.94 3.79 -34.50
C ASN A 510 29.85 4.49 -35.53
N GLY A 511 29.84 5.83 -35.59
CA GLY A 511 30.67 6.62 -36.51
C GLY A 511 32.13 6.77 -36.10
N ASN A 512 32.51 6.37 -34.87
CA ASN A 512 33.83 6.61 -34.31
C ASN A 512 34.47 5.34 -33.70
N SER A 513 34.31 4.20 -34.37
CA SER A 513 34.94 2.92 -34.01
C SER A 513 36.48 2.93 -34.02
N LYS A 514 37.12 4.07 -34.34
CA LYS A 514 38.57 4.26 -34.29
C LYS A 514 39.09 4.93 -32.99
N VAL A 515 38.22 5.35 -32.08
CA VAL A 515 38.64 5.98 -30.80
C VAL A 515 38.30 5.12 -29.56
N TRP A 516 37.88 3.86 -29.76
CA TRP A 516 37.60 2.91 -28.68
C TRP A 516 38.52 1.70 -28.72
#